data_AF-K1LSL2-F1
#
_entry.id   AF-K1LSL2-F1
#
_cell.length_a   1.000
_cell.length_b   1.000
_cell.length_c   1.000
_cell.angle_alpha   90.00
_cell.angle_beta   90.00
_cell.angle_gamma   90.00
#
_symmetry.space_group_name_H-M   'P 1'
#
loop_
_entity.id
_entity.type
_entity.pdbx_description
1 polymer ?
#
loop_
_entity_poly.entity_id
_entity_poly.type
_entity_poly.pdbx_seq_one_letter_code
_entity_poly.pdbx_strand_id
1 'polypeptide(L)'
;MKEKGHEIKHGKHITFRSENQQRFTRAKTIGENYSESSIKNRIQNKAKEIGVIVNSKAKDSKAYEHWADKHNLNTAANRMLQIHDKGFESIAEMKRAMSSLSYKMNKLRKEFDKKNFEQKLIKEIAKSLQTCINKKFHYDGYKKNP
;
A
#
# COMPACT_ATOMS: atom_id res chain seq x y z
N MET A 1 -4.70 5.22 -12.08
CA MET A 1 -5.75 4.47 -11.33
C MET A 1 -6.91 4.08 -12.24
N LYS A 2 -7.50 5.01 -13.01
CA LYS A 2 -8.47 4.65 -14.06
C LYS A 2 -7.90 3.65 -15.07
N GLU A 3 -6.65 3.84 -15.49
CA GLU A 3 -5.90 2.88 -16.34
C GLU A 3 -5.74 1.47 -15.75
N LYS A 4 -5.94 1.30 -14.42
CA LYS A 4 -5.89 0.01 -13.73
C LYS A 4 -7.29 -0.55 -13.44
N GLY A 5 -8.33 -0.05 -14.13
CA GLY A 5 -9.71 -0.52 -13.96
C GLY A 5 -10.43 0.01 -12.71
N HIS A 6 -9.93 1.07 -12.08
CA HIS A 6 -10.58 1.67 -10.91
C HIS A 6 -11.44 2.87 -11.27
N GLU A 7 -12.68 2.87 -10.80
CA GLU A 7 -13.55 4.04 -10.84
C GLU A 7 -13.20 4.99 -9.70
N ILE A 8 -13.13 6.29 -10.00
CA ILE A 8 -12.79 7.34 -9.05
C ILE A 8 -13.85 8.42 -9.13
N LYS A 9 -14.37 8.83 -7.97
CA LYS A 9 -15.26 9.98 -7.82
C LYS A 9 -14.59 11.05 -6.96
N HIS A 10 -14.65 12.27 -7.46
CA HIS A 10 -14.19 13.46 -6.77
C HIS A 10 -15.39 14.14 -6.10
N GLY A 11 -15.27 14.45 -4.82
CA GLY A 11 -16.30 15.11 -4.00
C GLY A 11 -15.61 15.66 -2.75
N LYS A 12 -16.31 15.79 -1.61
CA LYS A 12 -15.65 16.22 -0.34
C LYS A 12 -14.44 15.37 0.04
N HIS A 13 -14.43 14.10 -0.33
CA HIS A 13 -13.29 13.20 -0.21
C HIS A 13 -13.13 12.39 -1.50
N ILE A 14 -11.91 12.13 -1.94
CA ILE A 14 -11.65 11.19 -3.03
C ILE A 14 -12.21 9.82 -2.63
N THR A 15 -13.03 9.24 -3.51
CA THR A 15 -13.55 7.89 -3.34
C THR A 15 -13.23 7.05 -4.55
N PHE A 16 -12.94 5.77 -4.34
CA PHE A 16 -12.60 4.86 -5.41
C PHE A 16 -13.16 3.46 -5.15
N ARG A 17 -13.35 2.69 -6.22
CA ARG A 17 -13.69 1.26 -6.16
C ARG A 17 -12.93 0.48 -7.23
N SER A 18 -12.64 -0.79 -6.96
CA SER A 18 -12.25 -1.74 -8.00
C SER A 18 -13.48 -2.32 -8.70
N GLU A 19 -13.28 -2.88 -9.88
CA GLU A 19 -14.32 -3.52 -10.70
C GLU A 19 -15.16 -4.54 -9.91
N ASN A 20 -14.51 -5.35 -9.06
CA ASN A 20 -15.19 -6.37 -8.24
C ASN A 20 -15.76 -5.84 -6.91
N GLN A 21 -15.80 -4.53 -6.69
CA GLN A 21 -16.24 -3.93 -5.42
C GLN A 21 -17.55 -3.18 -5.59
N GLN A 22 -18.59 -3.61 -4.88
CA GLN A 22 -19.93 -3.02 -4.98
C GLN A 22 -19.97 -1.57 -4.45
N ARG A 23 -19.23 -1.28 -3.38
CA ARG A 23 -19.25 0.02 -2.67
C ARG A 23 -17.95 0.81 -2.88
N PHE A 24 -18.08 2.13 -2.96
CA PHE A 24 -16.93 3.04 -2.98
C PHE A 24 -16.24 3.09 -1.61
N THR A 25 -14.91 3.10 -1.62
CA THR A 25 -14.08 3.32 -0.43
C THR A 25 -13.62 4.77 -0.42
N ARG A 26 -13.70 5.44 0.74
CA ARG A 26 -13.17 6.80 0.91
C ARG A 26 -11.67 6.73 1.17
N ALA A 27 -10.87 7.51 0.45
CA ALA A 27 -9.42 7.52 0.61
C ALA A 27 -8.99 7.88 2.04
N LYS A 28 -9.73 8.77 2.72
CA LYS A 28 -9.47 9.13 4.11
C LYS A 28 -9.50 7.96 5.10
N THR A 29 -10.24 6.90 4.80
CA THR A 29 -10.39 5.73 5.68
C THR A 29 -9.12 4.89 5.70
N ILE A 30 -8.23 5.06 4.72
CA ILE A 30 -6.92 4.39 4.65
C ILE A 30 -5.92 5.07 5.60
N GLY A 31 -6.12 6.35 5.89
CA GLY A 31 -5.30 7.15 6.81
C GLY A 31 -5.17 8.60 6.34
N GLU A 32 -4.66 9.45 7.23
CA GLU A 32 -4.51 10.90 7.00
C GLU A 32 -3.61 11.21 5.78
N ASN A 33 -2.61 10.37 5.56
CA ASN A 33 -1.71 10.48 4.41
C ASN A 33 -2.45 10.33 3.07
N TYR A 34 -3.61 9.68 3.04
CA TYR A 34 -4.39 9.44 1.82
C TYR A 34 -5.52 10.46 1.62
N SER A 35 -5.55 11.54 2.39
CA SER A 35 -6.43 12.67 2.11
C SER A 35 -6.04 13.37 0.81
N GLU A 36 -7.01 14.02 0.15
CA GLU A 36 -6.77 14.75 -1.09
C GLU A 36 -5.76 15.88 -0.90
N SER A 37 -5.82 16.60 0.23
CA SER A 37 -4.87 17.64 0.59
C SER A 37 -3.47 17.08 0.78
N SER A 38 -3.30 15.98 1.50
CA SER A 38 -1.98 15.33 1.71
C SER A 38 -1.40 14.79 0.40
N ILE A 39 -2.24 14.25 -0.49
CA ILE A 39 -1.81 13.79 -1.82
C ILE A 39 -1.39 14.97 -2.70
N LYS A 40 -2.21 16.03 -2.77
CA LYS A 40 -1.90 17.25 -3.53
C LYS A 40 -0.63 17.92 -3.02
N ASN A 41 -0.49 18.02 -1.69
CA ASN A 41 0.70 18.56 -1.05
C ASN A 41 1.95 17.76 -1.46
N ARG A 42 1.92 16.42 -1.42
CA ARG A 42 3.06 15.60 -1.85
C ARG A 42 3.36 15.69 -3.35
N ILE A 43 2.34 15.84 -4.19
CA ILE A 43 2.56 16.03 -5.64
C ILE A 43 3.22 17.40 -5.90
N GLN A 44 2.75 18.45 -5.23
CA GLN A 44 3.31 19.81 -5.36
C GLN A 44 4.70 19.94 -4.71
N ASN A 45 4.90 19.31 -3.54
CA ASN A 45 6.14 19.32 -2.79
C ASN A 45 6.99 18.07 -3.03
N LYS A 46 6.82 17.40 -4.18
CA LYS A 46 7.56 16.18 -4.55
C LYS A 46 9.08 16.39 -4.48
N ALA A 47 9.53 17.62 -4.76
CA ALA A 47 10.93 18.01 -4.62
C ALA A 47 11.38 18.01 -3.14
N LYS A 48 10.54 18.42 -2.18
CA LYS A 48 10.89 18.50 -0.75
C LYS A 48 11.04 17.13 -0.10
N GLU A 49 10.21 16.14 -0.45
CA GLU A 49 10.35 14.77 0.08
C GLU A 49 11.61 14.07 -0.43
N ILE A 50 12.04 14.35 -1.67
CA ILE A 50 13.30 13.84 -2.24
C ILE A 50 14.45 14.82 -1.94
N GLY A 51 14.34 15.73 -0.96
CA GLY A 51 15.35 16.75 -0.62
C GLY A 51 16.05 17.32 -1.85
N VAL A 52 15.27 18.17 -2.49
CA VAL A 52 15.63 19.21 -3.42
C VAL A 52 17.14 19.41 -3.53
N ILE A 53 17.69 19.05 -4.68
CA ILE A 53 18.78 19.83 -5.26
C ILE A 53 18.18 21.21 -5.50
N VAL A 54 18.46 22.17 -4.61
CA VAL A 54 18.00 23.55 -4.75
C VAL A 54 18.67 24.11 -5.99
N ASN A 55 17.90 24.30 -7.06
CA ASN A 55 18.43 24.79 -8.35
C ASN A 55 17.51 25.83 -9.02
N SER A 56 16.34 26.11 -8.44
CA SER A 56 15.30 26.93 -9.08
C SER A 56 15.61 28.43 -9.15
N LYS A 57 16.54 28.93 -8.32
CA LYS A 57 17.00 30.33 -8.32
C LYS A 57 18.51 30.48 -8.53
N ALA A 58 19.21 29.38 -8.82
CA ALA A 58 20.66 29.39 -9.08
C ALA A 58 21.03 30.26 -10.29
N LYS A 59 20.09 30.45 -11.22
CA LYS A 59 20.26 31.32 -12.39
C LYS A 59 20.13 32.82 -12.10
N ASP A 60 19.63 33.20 -10.92
CA ASP A 60 19.33 34.60 -10.59
C ASP A 60 20.58 35.34 -10.05
N SER A 61 21.53 34.64 -9.45
CA SER A 61 22.84 35.21 -9.05
C SER A 61 23.90 34.14 -8.76
N LYS A 62 25.17 34.45 -9.06
CA LYS A 62 26.32 33.59 -8.78
C LYS A 62 26.54 33.32 -7.28
N ALA A 63 26.16 34.28 -6.43
CA ALA A 63 26.19 34.10 -4.98
C ALA A 63 25.16 33.07 -4.50
N TYR A 64 23.96 33.08 -5.10
CA TYR A 64 22.92 32.11 -4.79
C TYR A 64 23.29 30.72 -5.31
N GLU A 65 23.92 30.62 -6.48
CA GLU A 65 24.46 29.37 -7.01
C GLU A 65 25.44 28.71 -6.02
N HIS A 66 26.43 29.45 -5.54
CA HIS A 66 27.38 28.95 -4.53
C HIS A 66 26.70 28.54 -3.21
N TRP A 67 25.73 29.33 -2.73
CA TRP A 67 24.98 28.97 -1.53
C TRP A 67 24.18 27.68 -1.74
N ALA A 68 23.54 27.53 -2.90
CA ALA A 68 22.75 26.37 -3.26
C ALA A 68 23.63 25.10 -3.33
N ASP A 69 24.80 25.18 -3.95
CA ASP A 69 25.76 24.07 -4.01
C ASP A 69 26.20 23.61 -2.61
N LYS A 70 26.59 24.56 -1.75
CA LYS A 70 26.98 24.27 -0.36
C LYS A 70 25.83 23.62 0.41
N HIS A 71 24.61 24.13 0.25
CA HIS A 71 23.42 23.59 0.89
C HIS A 71 23.10 22.17 0.40
N ASN A 72 23.17 21.94 -0.92
CA ASN A 72 22.91 20.65 -1.54
C ASN A 72 23.92 19.60 -1.09
N LEU A 73 25.22 19.95 -1.03
CA LEU A 73 26.29 19.08 -0.54
C LEU A 73 26.09 18.70 0.93
N ASN A 74 25.81 19.68 1.80
CA ASN A 74 25.53 19.41 3.22
C ASN A 74 24.30 18.50 3.39
N THR A 75 23.25 18.73 2.59
CA THR A 75 22.04 17.90 2.60
C THR A 75 22.33 16.47 2.14
N ALA A 76 23.15 16.30 1.10
CA ALA A 76 23.57 14.99 0.62
C ALA A 76 24.42 14.24 1.64
N ALA A 77 25.37 14.92 2.30
CA ALA A 77 26.21 14.34 3.35
C ALA A 77 25.37 13.89 4.56
N ASN A 78 24.50 14.75 5.09
CA ASN A 78 23.60 14.40 6.19
C ASN A 78 22.71 13.21 5.87
N ARG A 79 22.25 13.09 4.62
CA ARG A 79 21.47 11.92 4.15
C ARG A 79 22.31 10.66 4.11
N MET A 80 23.55 10.72 3.64
CA MET A 80 24.43 9.56 3.66
C MET A 80 24.69 9.10 5.09
N LEU A 81 24.96 10.02 6.03
CA LEU A 81 25.08 9.68 7.45
C LEU A 81 23.85 8.92 7.97
N GLN A 82 22.64 9.43 7.68
CA GLN A 82 21.40 8.74 8.08
C GLN A 82 21.26 7.34 7.45
N ILE A 83 21.77 7.12 6.24
CA ILE A 83 21.72 5.83 5.56
C ILE A 83 22.70 4.84 6.20
N HIS A 84 23.91 5.31 6.53
CA HIS A 84 24.89 4.54 7.28
C HIS A 84 24.42 4.23 8.70
N ASP A 85 23.78 5.17 9.40
CA ASP A 85 23.15 4.93 10.72
C ASP A 85 22.07 3.83 10.66
N LYS A 86 21.44 3.65 9.50
CA LYS A 86 20.47 2.58 9.23
C LYS A 86 21.13 1.28 8.72
N GLY A 87 22.45 1.23 8.65
CA GLY A 87 23.24 0.06 8.27
C GLY A 87 23.33 -0.20 6.76
N PHE A 88 23.14 0.83 5.92
CA PHE A 88 23.32 0.72 4.48
C PHE A 88 24.56 1.50 4.04
N GLU A 89 25.31 0.96 3.08
CA GLU A 89 26.51 1.60 2.53
C GLU A 89 26.17 2.65 1.47
N SER A 90 24.98 2.57 0.89
CA SER A 90 24.54 3.52 -0.14
C SER A 90 23.03 3.60 -0.29
N ILE A 91 22.57 4.73 -0.86
CA ILE A 91 21.17 4.89 -1.31
C ILE A 91 20.77 3.75 -2.26
N ALA A 92 21.68 3.33 -3.15
CA ALA A 92 21.40 2.29 -4.13
C ALA A 92 21.18 0.93 -3.48
N GLU A 93 21.96 0.60 -2.45
CA GLU A 93 21.76 -0.61 -1.66
C GLU A 93 20.43 -0.58 -0.90
N MET A 94 20.14 0.52 -0.20
CA MET A 94 18.87 0.70 0.51
C MET A 94 17.67 0.51 -0.44
N LYS A 95 17.72 1.10 -1.65
CA LYS A 95 16.67 0.95 -2.67
C LYS A 95 16.51 -0.51 -3.14
N ARG A 96 17.61 -1.24 -3.32
CA ARG A 96 17.59 -2.66 -3.68
C ARG A 96 16.95 -3.50 -2.56
N ALA A 97 17.34 -3.25 -1.31
CA ALA A 97 16.74 -3.91 -0.15
C ALA A 97 15.23 -3.65 -0.04
N MET A 98 14.80 -2.40 -0.19
CA MET A 98 13.36 -2.04 -0.20
C MET A 98 12.60 -2.76 -1.32
N SER A 99 13.19 -2.83 -2.52
CA SER A 99 12.57 -3.50 -3.67
C SER A 99 12.43 -5.01 -3.44
N SER A 100 13.47 -5.65 -2.89
CA SER A 100 13.45 -7.06 -2.53
C SER A 100 12.41 -7.37 -1.44
N LEU A 101 12.34 -6.52 -0.40
CA LEU A 101 11.35 -6.66 0.66
C LEU A 101 9.92 -6.53 0.12
N SER A 102 9.67 -5.53 -0.74
CA SER A 102 8.38 -5.34 -1.40
C SER A 102 7.97 -6.55 -2.24
N TYR A 103 8.91 -7.14 -2.98
CA TYR A 103 8.68 -8.37 -3.73
C TYR A 103 8.28 -9.54 -2.81
N LYS A 104 9.04 -9.78 -1.74
CA LYS A 104 8.74 -10.83 -0.76
C LYS A 104 7.38 -10.63 -0.10
N MET A 105 7.07 -9.40 0.29
CA MET A 105 5.77 -9.03 0.88
C MET A 105 4.61 -9.32 -0.08
N ASN A 106 4.76 -8.98 -1.36
CA ASN A 106 3.74 -9.26 -2.37
C ASN A 106 3.56 -10.76 -2.60
N LYS A 107 4.64 -11.55 -2.56
CA LYS A 107 4.56 -13.02 -2.65
C LYS A 107 3.78 -13.59 -1.47
N LEU A 108 4.15 -13.21 -0.24
CA LEU A 108 3.48 -13.67 0.97
C LEU A 108 1.99 -13.29 0.98
N ARG A 109 1.65 -12.08 0.51
CA ARG A 109 0.26 -11.64 0.37
C ARG A 109 -0.55 -12.56 -0.54
N LYS A 110 -0.01 -12.96 -1.70
CA LYS A 110 -0.69 -13.88 -2.61
C LYS A 110 -0.91 -15.26 -1.99
N GLU A 111 0.08 -15.77 -1.26
CA GLU A 111 -0.03 -17.05 -0.54
C GLU A 111 -1.10 -16.97 0.56
N PHE A 112 -1.13 -15.88 1.31
CA PHE A 112 -2.16 -15.62 2.31
C PHE A 112 -3.56 -15.55 1.69
N ASP A 113 -3.72 -14.84 0.58
CA ASP A 113 -5.01 -14.71 -0.10
C ASP A 113 -5.53 -16.09 -0.58
N LYS A 114 -4.64 -16.94 -1.10
CA LYS A 114 -4.98 -18.33 -1.48
C LYS A 114 -5.45 -19.14 -0.27
N LYS A 115 -4.71 -19.09 0.84
CA LYS A 115 -5.08 -19.79 2.07
C LYS A 115 -6.38 -19.30 2.67
N ASN A 116 -6.63 -18.00 2.61
CA ASN A 116 -7.89 -17.40 3.05
C ASN A 116 -9.08 -17.89 2.19
N PHE A 117 -8.88 -18.10 0.89
CA PHE A 117 -9.90 -18.70 0.01
C PHE A 117 -10.18 -20.16 0.37
N GLU A 118 -9.13 -20.98 0.55
CA GLU A 118 -9.26 -22.38 1.00
C GLU A 118 -10.02 -22.46 2.34
N GLN A 119 -9.72 -21.57 3.28
CA GLN A 119 -10.41 -21.51 4.57
C GLN A 119 -11.91 -21.21 4.43
N LYS A 120 -12.30 -20.32 3.50
CA LYS A 120 -13.72 -20.02 3.24
C LYS A 120 -14.45 -21.25 2.67
N LEU A 121 -13.84 -21.98 1.74
CA LEU A 121 -14.42 -23.21 1.21
C LEU A 121 -14.61 -24.27 2.29
N ILE A 122 -13.60 -24.49 3.13
CA ILE A 122 -13.68 -25.45 4.25
C ILE A 122 -14.85 -25.10 5.17
N LYS A 123 -15.06 -23.80 5.48
CA LYS A 123 -16.19 -23.36 6.30
C LYS A 123 -17.55 -23.71 5.67
N GLU A 124 -17.72 -23.54 4.36
CA GLU A 124 -18.98 -23.88 3.69
C GLU A 124 -19.21 -25.41 3.62
N ILE A 125 -18.15 -26.18 3.38
CA ILE A 125 -18.22 -27.66 3.39
C ILE A 125 -18.59 -28.15 4.80
N ALA A 126 -17.96 -27.60 5.84
CA ALA A 126 -18.27 -27.97 7.23
C ALA A 126 -19.73 -27.71 7.60
N LYS A 127 -20.31 -26.57 7.17
CA LYS A 127 -21.75 -26.29 7.35
C LYS A 127 -22.63 -27.32 6.63
N SER A 128 -22.24 -27.69 5.41
CA SER A 128 -22.97 -28.66 4.60
C SER A 128 -22.95 -30.05 5.25
N LEU A 129 -21.78 -30.48 5.73
CA LEU A 129 -21.61 -31.73 6.47
C LEU A 129 -22.45 -31.75 7.75
N GLN A 130 -22.44 -30.67 8.53
CA GLN A 130 -23.27 -30.56 9.74
C GLN A 130 -24.76 -30.73 9.40
N THR A 131 -25.21 -30.13 8.30
CA THR A 131 -26.58 -30.27 7.81
C THR A 131 -26.90 -31.72 7.46
N CYS A 132 -25.98 -32.42 6.77
CA CYS A 132 -26.14 -33.83 6.43
C CYS A 132 -26.21 -34.73 7.68
N ILE A 133 -25.36 -34.48 8.69
CA ILE A 133 -25.37 -35.22 9.96
C ILE A 133 -26.73 -35.08 10.65
N ASN A 134 -27.23 -33.84 10.76
CA ASN A 134 -28.53 -33.57 11.38
C ASN A 134 -29.65 -34.29 10.63
N LYS A 135 -29.69 -34.20 9.30
CA LYS A 135 -30.71 -34.87 8.47
C LYS A 135 -30.65 -36.41 8.57
N LYS A 136 -29.45 -36.98 8.61
CA LYS A 136 -29.25 -38.43 8.79
C LYS A 136 -29.84 -38.90 10.13
N PHE A 137 -29.59 -38.16 11.21
CA PHE A 137 -30.15 -38.48 12.53
C PHE A 137 -31.68 -38.49 12.50
N HIS A 138 -32.31 -37.50 11.87
CA HIS A 138 -33.77 -37.46 11.71
C HIS A 138 -34.29 -38.66 10.88
N TYR A 139 -33.63 -38.99 9.78
CA TYR A 139 -34.00 -40.14 8.94
C TYR A 139 -33.86 -41.47 9.68
N ASP A 140 -32.75 -41.68 10.39
CA ASP A 140 -32.50 -42.89 11.17
C ASP A 140 -33.52 -43.05 12.30
N GLY A 141 -33.99 -41.94 12.90
CA GLY A 141 -35.09 -41.91 13.86
C GLY A 141 -36.43 -42.34 13.25
N TYR A 142 -36.79 -41.79 12.09
CA TYR A 142 -38.01 -42.18 11.36
C TYR A 142 -37.99 -43.66 10.96
N LYS A 143 -36.83 -44.16 10.48
CA LYS A 143 -36.70 -45.57 10.10
C LYS A 143 -36.87 -46.55 11.28
N LYS A 144 -36.57 -46.12 12.51
CA LYS A 144 -36.74 -46.94 13.73
C LYS A 144 -38.16 -46.90 14.30
N ASN A 145 -38.95 -45.87 13.96
CA ASN A 145 -40.37 -45.72 14.28
C ASN A 145 -41.15 -45.50 12.96
N PRO A 146 -41.36 -46.56 12.15
CA PRO A 146 -42.05 -46.44 10.87
C PRO A 146 -43.50 -45.98 11.00
#